data_AF-A0A954HAN6-F1
#
_entry.id   AF-A0A954HAN6-F1
#
_cell.length_a   1.000
_cell.length_b   1.000
_cell.length_c   1.000
_cell.angle_alpha   90.00
_cell.angle_beta   90.00
_cell.angle_gamma   90.00
#
_symmetry.space_group_name_H-M   'P 1'
#
loop_
_entity.id
_entity.type
_entity.pdbx_description
1 polymer ?
#
loop_
_entity_poly.entity_id
_entity_poly.type
_entity_poly.pdbx_seq_one_letter_code
_entity_poly.pdbx_strand_id
1 'polypeptide(L)'
;MPIPERFKLPPIPEELFQRMSYLCGVIDSGSNHDVGEHLAEWNKHSNRKCEAYDLEGYRSGMDKVPFVRSFLHPIPVFVEDVFYSEVVDVLNSIWNVEGTEDETSYYLNWLEAQFPNSNISDLIYWPDEWFGDESLFRDENGHFKTDAELSVDQIIAYAMAKSKRMLTDAPTGVRMPYPLPES
;
A
#
# COMPACT_ATOMS: atom_id res chain seq x y z
N MET A 1 7.64 2.47 -15.65
CA MET A 1 8.38 1.19 -15.86
C MET A 1 7.49 0.10 -15.31
N PRO A 2 7.35 -1.05 -15.97
CA PRO A 2 6.42 -2.07 -15.50
C PRO A 2 6.88 -2.65 -14.16
N ILE A 3 5.91 -3.05 -13.32
CA ILE A 3 6.17 -3.85 -12.11
C ILE A 3 7.06 -5.06 -12.49
N PRO A 4 8.14 -5.34 -11.72
CA PRO A 4 8.99 -6.51 -11.94
C PRO A 4 8.17 -7.80 -11.97
N GLU A 5 8.47 -8.72 -12.90
CA GLU A 5 7.66 -9.93 -13.11
C GLU A 5 7.42 -10.75 -11.84
N ARG A 6 8.41 -10.83 -10.94
CA ARG A 6 8.28 -11.58 -9.69
C ARG A 6 7.36 -10.95 -8.66
N PHE A 7 6.99 -9.68 -8.84
CA PHE A 7 6.09 -8.93 -7.97
C PHE A 7 4.72 -8.68 -8.57
N LYS A 8 4.49 -9.10 -9.83
CA LYS A 8 3.16 -9.02 -10.42
C LYS A 8 2.16 -9.86 -9.65
N LEU A 9 1.02 -9.25 -9.37
CA LEU A 9 -0.09 -9.92 -8.73
C LEU A 9 -0.63 -11.06 -9.60
N PRO A 10 -0.91 -12.24 -9.03
CA PRO A 10 -1.59 -13.28 -9.76
C PRO A 10 -3.01 -12.81 -10.13
N PRO A 11 -3.54 -13.20 -11.30
CA PRO A 11 -4.89 -12.83 -11.68
C PRO A 11 -5.90 -13.45 -10.72
N ILE A 12 -6.87 -12.66 -10.26
CA ILE A 12 -7.98 -13.13 -9.44
C ILE A 12 -8.97 -13.88 -10.36
N PRO A 13 -9.31 -15.16 -10.09
CA PRO A 13 -10.31 -15.87 -10.87
C PRO A 13 -11.68 -15.18 -10.78
N GLU A 14 -12.34 -14.95 -11.92
CA GLU A 14 -13.62 -14.23 -11.98
C GLU A 14 -14.71 -14.89 -11.12
N GLU A 15 -14.81 -16.23 -11.16
CA GLU A 15 -15.79 -16.96 -10.35
C GLU A 15 -15.58 -16.74 -8.85
N LEU A 16 -14.33 -16.68 -8.41
CA LEU A 16 -13.99 -16.43 -7.02
C LEU A 16 -14.35 -14.99 -6.64
N PHE A 17 -13.99 -14.01 -7.49
CA PHE A 17 -14.34 -12.61 -7.26
C PHE A 17 -15.85 -12.39 -7.18
N GLN A 18 -16.63 -13.02 -8.05
CA GLN A 18 -18.10 -12.97 -8.03
C GLN A 18 -18.67 -13.60 -6.75
N ARG A 19 -18.14 -14.76 -6.34
CA ARG A 19 -18.60 -15.42 -5.11
C ARG A 19 -18.33 -14.55 -3.89
N MET A 20 -17.13 -13.99 -3.78
CA MET A 20 -16.78 -13.10 -2.67
C MET A 20 -17.60 -11.82 -2.71
N SER A 21 -17.78 -11.20 -3.87
CA SER A 21 -18.64 -10.01 -4.02
C SER A 21 -20.10 -10.26 -3.60
N TYR A 22 -20.62 -11.46 -3.85
CA TYR A 22 -21.92 -11.89 -3.36
C TYR A 22 -21.92 -12.04 -1.83
N LEU A 23 -20.96 -12.77 -1.25
CA LEU A 23 -20.84 -12.94 0.20
C LEU A 23 -20.73 -11.59 0.92
N CYS A 24 -19.95 -10.66 0.38
CA CYS A 24 -19.83 -9.28 0.87
C CYS A 24 -21.21 -8.61 0.98
N GLY A 25 -22.01 -8.67 -0.10
CA GLY A 25 -23.33 -8.06 -0.12
C GLY A 25 -24.33 -8.73 0.82
N VAL A 26 -24.27 -10.06 0.96
CA VAL A 26 -25.14 -10.80 1.90
C VAL A 26 -24.81 -10.42 3.34
N ILE A 27 -23.54 -10.42 3.71
CA ILE A 27 -23.11 -10.08 5.08
C ILE A 27 -23.44 -8.61 5.37
N ASP A 28 -23.15 -7.71 4.43
CA ASP A 28 -23.44 -6.28 4.56
C ASP A 28 -24.94 -5.99 4.71
N SER A 29 -25.81 -6.71 4.01
CA SER A 29 -27.26 -6.47 4.13
C SER A 29 -27.84 -6.83 5.49
N GLY A 30 -27.13 -7.62 6.33
CA GLY A 30 -27.62 -8.13 7.61
C GLY A 30 -28.92 -8.95 7.50
N SER A 31 -29.33 -9.30 6.29
CA SER A 31 -30.66 -9.82 5.98
C SER A 31 -30.80 -11.33 6.19
N ASN A 32 -29.72 -11.99 6.61
CA ASN A 32 -29.65 -13.44 6.74
C ASN A 32 -29.23 -13.84 8.16
N HIS A 33 -29.88 -14.87 8.72
CA HIS A 33 -29.59 -15.40 10.07
C HIS A 33 -28.22 -16.08 10.20
N ASP A 34 -27.44 -16.10 9.13
CA ASP A 34 -26.28 -16.97 8.97
C ASP A 34 -25.00 -16.22 8.58
N VAL A 35 -24.84 -15.00 9.08
CA VAL A 35 -23.62 -14.21 8.89
C VAL A 35 -22.35 -15.00 9.25
N GLY A 36 -22.45 -15.90 10.23
CA GLY A 36 -21.36 -16.78 10.65
C GLY A 36 -20.87 -17.74 9.56
N GLU A 37 -21.75 -18.46 8.87
CA GLU A 37 -21.32 -19.38 7.80
C GLU A 37 -20.79 -18.62 6.58
N HIS A 38 -21.38 -17.47 6.23
CA HIS A 38 -20.90 -16.65 5.12
C HIS A 38 -19.50 -16.07 5.39
N LEU A 39 -19.22 -15.65 6.63
CA LEU A 39 -17.87 -15.23 7.05
C LEU A 39 -16.89 -16.40 7.08
N ALA A 40 -17.32 -17.59 7.51
CA ALA A 40 -16.48 -18.78 7.48
C ALA A 40 -16.11 -19.16 6.04
N GLU A 41 -17.06 -19.07 5.11
CA GLU A 41 -16.81 -19.30 3.69
C GLU A 41 -15.87 -18.23 3.11
N TRP A 42 -16.09 -16.95 3.40
CA TRP A 42 -15.19 -15.87 2.99
C TRP A 42 -13.75 -16.16 3.41
N ASN A 43 -13.56 -16.48 4.69
CA ASN A 43 -12.25 -16.71 5.29
C ASN A 43 -11.53 -17.97 4.77
N LYS A 44 -12.26 -18.90 4.13
CA LYS A 44 -11.67 -20.05 3.45
C LYS A 44 -10.97 -19.65 2.15
N HIS A 45 -11.40 -18.56 1.53
CA HIS A 45 -11.01 -18.16 0.19
C HIS A 45 -10.20 -16.85 0.14
N SER A 46 -10.15 -16.10 1.25
CA SER A 46 -9.32 -14.90 1.38
C SER A 46 -7.92 -15.21 1.89
N ASN A 47 -6.95 -14.36 1.53
CA ASN A 47 -5.59 -14.45 2.05
C ASN A 47 -5.45 -13.87 3.46
N ARG A 48 -6.43 -13.06 3.90
CA ARG A 48 -6.51 -12.50 5.26
C ARG A 48 -7.88 -12.77 5.87
N LYS A 49 -7.92 -12.91 7.19
CA LYS A 49 -9.18 -13.07 7.92
C LYS A 49 -9.99 -11.76 7.81
N CYS A 50 -11.28 -11.91 7.54
CA CYS A 50 -12.31 -10.89 7.56
C CYS A 50 -13.23 -11.15 8.75
N GLU A 51 -13.39 -10.12 9.56
CA GLU A 51 -14.32 -10.06 10.67
C GLU A 51 -15.52 -9.20 10.28
N ALA A 52 -16.62 -9.31 11.03
CA ALA A 52 -17.83 -8.54 10.75
C ALA A 52 -17.59 -7.01 10.75
N TYR A 53 -16.67 -6.52 11.58
CA TYR A 53 -16.34 -5.09 11.64
C TYR A 53 -15.56 -4.61 10.40
N ASP A 54 -14.78 -5.47 9.72
CA ASP A 54 -14.07 -5.09 8.50
C ASP A 54 -15.06 -4.73 7.37
N LEU A 55 -16.24 -5.35 7.39
CA LEU A 55 -17.33 -5.11 6.46
C LEU A 55 -18.13 -3.84 6.81
N GLU A 56 -18.05 -3.35 8.06
CA GLU A 56 -18.58 -2.03 8.42
C GLU A 56 -17.73 -0.90 7.80
N GLY A 57 -16.42 -1.12 7.64
CA GLY A 57 -15.50 -0.18 6.99
C GLY A 57 -15.82 0.07 5.50
N TYR A 58 -16.38 -0.94 4.80
CA TYR A 58 -16.90 -0.78 3.44
C TYR A 58 -18.05 0.26 3.38
N ARG A 59 -18.92 0.32 4.41
CA ARG A 59 -20.05 1.26 4.45
C ARG A 59 -19.63 2.72 4.59
N SER A 60 -18.41 3.00 5.05
CA SER A 60 -17.94 4.34 5.36
C SER A 60 -17.18 5.06 4.23
N GLY A 61 -17.03 4.46 3.04
CA GLY A 61 -16.51 5.18 1.87
C GLY A 61 -15.58 4.43 0.92
N MET A 62 -15.50 3.10 0.98
CA MET A 62 -14.71 2.30 0.02
C MET A 62 -15.63 1.64 -1.01
N ASP A 63 -15.21 1.57 -2.27
CA ASP A 63 -15.93 0.82 -3.29
C ASP A 63 -15.82 -0.70 -3.05
N LYS A 64 -16.89 -1.44 -3.38
CA LYS A 64 -16.98 -2.89 -3.08
C LYS A 64 -15.91 -3.69 -3.83
N VAL A 65 -15.61 -3.28 -5.06
CA VAL A 65 -14.66 -3.96 -5.94
C VAL A 65 -13.25 -3.93 -5.35
N PRO A 66 -12.64 -2.75 -5.05
CA PRO A 66 -11.32 -2.72 -4.45
C PRO A 66 -11.30 -3.35 -3.05
N PHE A 67 -12.38 -3.19 -2.28
CA PHE A 67 -12.52 -3.89 -1.00
C PHE A 67 -12.39 -5.41 -1.15
N VAL A 68 -13.22 -6.06 -1.97
CA VAL A 68 -13.19 -7.53 -2.16
C VAL A 68 -11.83 -7.98 -2.69
N ARG A 69 -11.29 -7.29 -3.69
CA ARG A 69 -10.00 -7.65 -4.30
C ARG A 69 -8.84 -7.57 -3.30
N SER A 70 -8.85 -6.60 -2.39
CA SER A 70 -7.82 -6.49 -1.36
C SER A 70 -7.73 -7.70 -0.41
N PHE A 71 -8.82 -8.47 -0.24
CA PHE A 71 -8.79 -9.74 0.52
C PHE A 71 -8.33 -10.94 -0.31
N LEU A 72 -8.37 -10.82 -1.64
CA LEU A 72 -7.99 -11.87 -2.58
C LEU A 72 -6.56 -11.72 -3.09
N HIS A 73 -5.97 -10.53 -2.98
CA HIS A 73 -4.54 -10.34 -3.17
C HIS A 73 -3.74 -11.09 -2.10
N PRO A 74 -2.53 -11.57 -2.42
CA PRO A 74 -1.62 -12.11 -1.42
C PRO A 74 -1.38 -11.12 -0.27
N ILE A 75 -0.93 -11.63 0.88
CA ILE A 75 -0.39 -10.75 1.91
C ILE A 75 1.02 -10.33 1.48
N PRO A 76 1.34 -9.02 1.41
CA PRO A 76 2.70 -8.59 1.13
C PRO A 76 3.66 -9.08 2.21
N VAL A 77 4.83 -9.58 1.78
CA VAL A 77 5.87 -10.11 2.68
C VAL A 77 7.20 -9.41 2.41
N PHE A 78 8.05 -9.39 3.42
CA PHE A 78 9.43 -8.93 3.29
C PHE A 78 10.22 -9.85 2.33
N VAL A 79 10.89 -9.28 1.34
CA VAL A 79 11.66 -10.02 0.32
C VAL A 79 13.14 -9.73 0.52
N GLU A 80 13.91 -10.66 1.09
CA GLU A 80 15.31 -10.43 1.52
C GLU A 80 16.22 -9.92 0.39
N ASP A 81 16.07 -10.48 -0.81
CA ASP A 81 16.90 -10.23 -1.99
C ASP A 81 16.31 -9.18 -2.95
N VAL A 82 15.51 -8.23 -2.46
CA VAL A 82 14.97 -7.15 -3.29
C VAL A 82 16.07 -6.17 -3.72
N PHE A 83 16.05 -5.79 -4.99
CA PHE A 83 16.94 -4.82 -5.60
C PHE A 83 16.35 -3.42 -5.47
N TYR A 84 17.21 -2.40 -5.38
CA TYR A 84 16.82 -1.01 -5.41
C TYR A 84 16.04 -0.67 -6.69
N SER A 85 16.53 -1.15 -7.83
CA SER A 85 15.88 -0.93 -9.14
C SER A 85 14.45 -1.48 -9.18
N GLU A 86 14.17 -2.58 -8.49
CA GLU A 86 12.82 -3.14 -8.42
C GLU A 86 11.88 -2.31 -7.54
N VAL A 87 12.38 -1.78 -6.42
CA VAL A 87 11.61 -0.85 -5.59
C VAL A 87 11.32 0.45 -6.35
N VAL A 88 12.27 0.94 -7.13
CA VAL A 88 12.07 2.08 -8.04
C VAL A 88 10.94 1.80 -9.03
N ASP A 89 10.91 0.61 -9.64
CA ASP A 89 9.84 0.25 -10.59
C ASP A 89 8.47 0.20 -9.91
N VAL A 90 8.38 -0.37 -8.70
CA VAL A 90 7.13 -0.40 -7.91
C VAL A 90 6.68 1.00 -7.48
N LEU A 91 7.59 1.84 -7.00
CA LEU A 91 7.24 3.20 -6.59
C LEU A 91 6.80 4.05 -7.78
N ASN A 92 7.45 3.89 -8.94
CA ASN A 92 7.05 4.56 -10.17
C ASN A 92 5.68 4.12 -10.68
N SER A 93 5.29 2.85 -10.51
CA SER A 93 3.95 2.42 -10.94
C SER A 93 2.86 3.08 -10.10
N ILE A 94 3.09 3.24 -8.79
CA ILE A 94 2.18 3.99 -7.89
C ILE A 94 2.11 5.46 -8.32
N TRP A 95 3.26 6.09 -8.57
CA TRP A 95 3.34 7.50 -8.94
C TRP A 95 2.63 7.81 -10.27
N ASN A 96 2.77 6.92 -11.25
CA ASN A 96 2.15 7.07 -12.58
C ASN A 96 0.70 6.53 -12.62
N VAL A 97 0.14 6.12 -11.48
CA VAL A 97 -1.22 5.55 -11.36
C VAL A 97 -1.42 4.39 -12.33
N GLU A 98 -0.41 3.53 -12.43
CA GLU A 98 -0.46 2.32 -13.25
C GLU A 98 -1.19 1.22 -12.49
N GLY A 99 -2.39 0.84 -12.95
CA GLY A 99 -3.18 -0.26 -12.40
C GLY A 99 -4.51 0.18 -11.80
N THR A 100 -5.13 -0.73 -11.05
CA THR A 100 -6.37 -0.53 -10.31
C THR A 100 -6.10 -0.06 -8.87
N GLU A 101 -7.09 0.56 -8.23
CA GLU A 101 -6.97 1.05 -6.84
C GLU A 101 -6.54 -0.04 -5.85
N ASP A 102 -7.01 -1.28 -6.05
CA ASP A 102 -6.63 -2.42 -5.23
C ASP A 102 -5.17 -2.86 -5.45
N GLU A 103 -4.66 -2.74 -6.68
CA GLU A 103 -3.25 -3.00 -6.98
C GLU A 103 -2.35 -1.92 -6.37
N THR A 104 -2.71 -0.64 -6.50
CA THR A 104 -1.99 0.47 -5.85
C THR A 104 -1.93 0.27 -4.34
N SER A 105 -3.06 -0.08 -3.72
CA SER A 105 -3.14 -0.37 -2.28
C SER A 105 -2.28 -1.57 -1.89
N TYR A 106 -2.23 -2.63 -2.72
CA TYR A 106 -1.35 -3.75 -2.47
C TYR A 106 0.13 -3.34 -2.54
N TYR A 107 0.55 -2.60 -3.57
CA TYR A 107 1.96 -2.21 -3.72
C TYR A 107 2.42 -1.21 -2.66
N LEU A 108 1.54 -0.34 -2.15
CA LEU A 108 1.83 0.47 -0.96
C LEU A 108 2.11 -0.40 0.26
N ASN A 109 1.25 -1.38 0.54
CA ASN A 109 1.50 -2.32 1.64
C ASN A 109 2.75 -3.18 1.42
N TRP A 110 3.08 -3.49 0.16
CA TRP A 110 4.32 -4.17 -0.19
C TRP A 110 5.55 -3.31 0.10
N LEU A 111 5.50 -2.01 -0.18
CA LEU A 111 6.56 -1.06 0.18
C LEU A 111 6.73 -0.97 1.71
N GLU A 112 5.63 -0.91 2.47
CA GLU A 112 5.68 -0.96 3.94
C GLU A 112 6.35 -2.24 4.45
N ALA A 113 6.01 -3.39 3.83
CA ALA A 113 6.65 -4.66 4.16
C ALA A 113 8.15 -4.65 3.82
N GLN A 114 8.58 -3.88 2.80
CA GLN A 114 10.00 -3.77 2.45
C GLN A 114 10.77 -2.84 3.38
N PHE A 115 10.14 -1.81 3.93
CA PHE A 115 10.79 -0.80 4.77
C PHE A 115 10.12 -0.73 6.15
N PRO A 116 10.29 -1.76 6.99
CA PRO A 116 9.64 -1.79 8.30
C PRO A 116 10.02 -0.57 9.14
N ASN A 117 9.02 0.04 9.79
CA ASN A 117 9.13 1.27 10.59
C ASN A 117 9.47 2.53 9.79
N SER A 118 9.54 2.48 8.45
CA SER A 118 9.72 3.71 7.69
C SER A 118 8.44 4.50 7.57
N ASN A 119 7.25 3.88 7.63
CA ASN A 119 5.99 4.52 7.32
C ASN A 119 6.06 5.22 5.95
N ILE A 120 6.41 4.43 4.93
CA ILE A 120 6.71 4.95 3.59
C ILE A 120 5.46 5.53 2.90
N SER A 121 4.27 5.07 3.26
CA SER A 121 3.01 5.66 2.82
C SER A 121 2.92 7.14 3.20
N ASP A 122 3.21 7.48 4.46
CA ASP A 122 3.21 8.87 4.90
C ASP A 122 4.34 9.65 4.23
N LEU A 123 5.51 9.04 4.01
CA LEU A 123 6.59 9.69 3.27
C LEU A 123 6.18 10.05 1.82
N ILE A 124 5.32 9.24 1.19
CA ILE A 124 4.84 9.45 -0.18
C ILE A 124 3.72 10.50 -0.23
N TYR A 125 2.73 10.40 0.66
CA TYR A 125 1.50 11.19 0.58
C TYR A 125 1.46 12.40 1.53
N TRP A 126 2.15 12.32 2.65
CA TRP A 126 2.14 13.29 3.75
C TRP A 126 3.56 13.57 4.25
N PRO A 127 4.49 14.00 3.38
CA PRO A 127 5.88 14.19 3.78
C PRO A 127 6.01 15.25 4.89
N ASP A 128 5.15 16.25 4.93
CA ASP A 128 5.05 17.20 6.04
C ASP A 128 4.86 16.51 7.40
N GLU A 129 3.93 15.55 7.48
CA GLU A 129 3.67 14.77 8.69
C GLU A 129 4.82 13.81 8.97
N TRP A 130 5.36 13.15 7.94
CA TRP A 130 6.47 12.20 8.06
C TRP A 130 7.72 12.85 8.65
N PHE A 131 8.08 14.04 8.16
CA PHE A 131 9.21 14.81 8.67
C PHE A 131 8.89 15.54 9.98
N GLY A 132 7.61 15.66 10.35
CA GLY A 132 7.17 16.38 11.55
C GLY A 132 7.39 17.89 11.46
N ASP A 133 7.49 18.43 10.25
CA ASP A 133 7.74 19.86 10.01
C ASP A 133 7.03 20.32 8.72
N GLU A 134 5.82 20.83 8.89
CA GLU A 134 5.02 21.41 7.80
C GLU A 134 5.76 22.51 7.05
N SER A 135 6.63 23.28 7.72
CA SER A 135 7.32 24.42 7.10
C SER A 135 8.30 24.00 6.00
N LEU A 136 8.70 22.73 5.97
CA LEU A 136 9.53 22.18 4.90
C LEU A 136 8.73 22.02 3.60
N PHE A 137 7.50 21.53 3.70
CA PHE A 137 6.70 21.10 2.55
C PHE A 137 5.51 21.99 2.23
N ARG A 138 5.07 22.86 3.15
CA ARG A 138 3.90 23.74 2.99
C ARG A 138 4.27 25.23 2.92
N ASP A 139 3.60 25.97 2.06
CA ASP A 139 3.70 27.43 1.96
C ASP A 139 2.97 28.14 3.13
N GLU A 140 3.03 29.47 3.16
CA GLU A 140 2.36 30.29 4.19
C GLU A 140 0.83 30.15 4.23
N ASN A 141 0.23 29.57 3.18
CA ASN A 141 -1.21 29.31 3.07
C ASN A 141 -1.56 27.84 3.34
N GLY A 142 -0.57 27.00 3.68
CA GLY A 142 -0.73 25.58 3.96
C GLY A 142 -0.72 24.66 2.72
N HIS A 143 -0.45 25.17 1.53
CA HIS A 143 -0.38 24.34 0.31
C HIS A 143 0.99 23.68 0.16
N PHE A 144 1.03 22.48 -0.43
CA PHE A 144 2.30 21.85 -0.77
C PHE A 144 3.13 22.71 -1.74
N LYS A 145 4.41 22.91 -1.41
CA LYS A 145 5.36 23.61 -2.26
C LYS A 145 5.80 22.70 -3.39
N THR A 146 5.76 23.20 -4.62
CA THR A 146 6.19 22.46 -5.80
C THR A 146 7.70 22.20 -5.85
N ASP A 147 8.51 23.01 -5.17
CA ASP A 147 9.96 22.84 -5.09
C ASP A 147 10.42 21.95 -3.93
N ALA A 148 9.51 21.48 -3.08
CA ALA A 148 9.77 20.57 -1.96
C ALA A 148 9.44 19.11 -2.26
N GLU A 149 9.04 18.78 -3.49
CA GLU A 149 8.72 17.42 -3.92
C GLU A 149 9.97 16.53 -3.89
N LEU A 150 9.87 15.40 -3.19
CA LEU A 150 10.95 14.43 -3.12
C LEU A 150 10.97 13.57 -4.38
N SER A 151 12.16 13.32 -4.93
CA SER A 151 12.30 12.33 -6.00
C SER A 151 12.10 10.90 -5.48
N VAL A 152 11.80 9.96 -6.38
CA VAL A 152 11.75 8.52 -6.10
C VAL A 152 13.01 8.05 -5.36
N ASP A 153 14.19 8.48 -5.81
CA ASP A 153 15.45 8.12 -5.15
C ASP A 153 15.54 8.64 -3.71
N GLN A 154 15.05 9.87 -3.48
CA GLN A 154 15.04 10.47 -2.14
C GLN A 154 14.08 9.75 -1.21
N ILE A 155 12.88 9.41 -1.68
CA ILE A 155 11.88 8.64 -0.91
C ILE A 155 12.48 7.30 -0.49
N ILE A 156 13.08 6.56 -1.42
CA ILE A 156 13.69 5.26 -1.11
C ILE A 156 14.88 5.43 -0.17
N ALA A 157 15.72 6.46 -0.35
CA ALA A 157 16.83 6.75 0.56
C ALA A 157 16.38 7.02 2.00
N TYR A 158 15.33 7.83 2.20
CA TYR A 158 14.74 8.06 3.52
C TYR A 158 14.13 6.79 4.11
N ALA A 159 13.40 6.01 3.30
CA ALA A 159 12.81 4.75 3.74
C ALA A 159 13.88 3.73 4.17
N MET A 160 14.95 3.59 3.38
CA MET A 160 16.13 2.77 3.72
C MET A 160 16.78 3.24 5.02
N ALA A 161 16.98 4.55 5.19
CA ALA A 161 17.62 5.10 6.38
C ALA A 161 16.76 4.92 7.64
N LYS A 162 15.44 5.12 7.55
CA LYS A 162 14.51 4.95 8.68
C LYS A 162 14.32 3.47 9.06
N SER A 163 14.20 2.58 8.08
CA SER A 163 14.07 1.13 8.29
C SER A 163 15.38 0.41 8.60
N LYS A 164 16.52 1.10 8.45
CA LYS A 164 17.88 0.52 8.54
C LYS A 164 18.13 -0.61 7.54
N ARG A 165 17.40 -0.60 6.43
CA ARG A 165 17.53 -1.57 5.34
C ARG A 165 18.45 -1.02 4.26
N MET A 166 19.44 -1.82 3.86
CA MET A 166 20.24 -1.54 2.66
C MET A 166 19.79 -2.46 1.53
N LEU A 167 19.39 -1.89 0.40
CA LEU A 167 19.06 -2.66 -0.79
C LEU A 167 20.33 -2.96 -1.60
N THR A 168 20.31 -4.09 -2.31
CA THR A 168 21.27 -4.34 -3.39
C THR A 168 21.15 -3.23 -4.43
N ASP A 169 22.20 -3.01 -5.22
CA ASP A 169 22.27 -2.03 -6.33
C ASP A 169 21.86 -0.57 -6.03
N ALA A 170 21.67 -0.21 -4.76
CA ALA A 170 21.34 1.14 -4.36
C ALA A 170 22.47 2.13 -4.72
N PRO A 171 22.14 3.30 -5.31
CA PRO A 171 23.13 4.31 -5.63
C PRO A 171 23.77 4.87 -4.37
N THR A 172 25.09 5.08 -4.42
CA THR A 172 25.80 5.75 -3.34
C THR A 172 25.64 7.27 -3.46
N GLY A 173 25.29 7.94 -2.37
CA GLY A 173 25.32 9.40 -2.30
C GLY A 173 24.04 10.11 -2.78
N VAL A 174 22.88 9.45 -2.71
CA VAL A 174 21.59 10.14 -2.87
C VAL A 174 21.49 11.28 -1.83
N ARG A 175 21.24 12.49 -2.31
CA ARG A 175 21.11 13.67 -1.45
C ARG A 175 19.77 13.63 -0.72
N MET A 176 19.82 13.53 0.60
CA MET A 176 18.68 13.75 1.49
C MET A 176 18.67 15.23 1.94
N PRO A 177 17.77 16.07 1.39
CA PRO A 177 17.79 17.52 1.63
C PRO A 177 17.36 17.94 3.05
N TYR A 178 16.69 17.05 3.77
CA TYR A 178 16.12 17.27 5.09
C TYR A 178 16.70 16.24 6.08
N PRO A 179 16.81 16.57 7.37
CA PRO A 179 17.23 15.61 8.37
C PRO A 179 16.19 14.49 8.53
N LEU A 180 16.63 13.31 9.00
CA LEU A 180 15.70 12.27 9.42
C LEU A 180 14.90 12.77 10.64
N PRO A 181 13.59 12.51 10.71
CA PRO A 181 12.78 12.83 11.88
C PRO A 181 13.29 12.04 13.08
N GLU A 182 13.38 12.71 14.24
CA GLU A 182 13.70 12.08 15.51
C GLU A 182 12.67 10.97 15.81
N SER A 183 13.16 9.81 16.26
CA SER A 183 12.37 8.59 16.48
C SER A 183 11.42 8.70 17.67
#